data_AF-A0A914YXX2-F1
#
_entry.id   AF-A0A914YXX2-F1
#
_cell.length_a   1.000
_cell.length_b   1.000
_cell.length_c   1.000
_cell.angle_alpha   90.00
_cell.angle_beta   90.00
_cell.angle_gamma   90.00
#
_symmetry.space_group_name_H-M   'P 1'
#
loop_
_entity.id
_entity.type
_entity.pdbx_description
1 polymer ?
#
loop_
_entity_poly.entity_id
_entity_poly.type
_entity_poly.pdbx_seq_one_letter_code
_entity_poly.pdbx_strand_id
1 'polypeptide(L)'
;MRYGKTVSIKNKSVAPSKKCIQEFVLIEKFGKFRRIFAYFKSELAKVGNNAKLLPRTFIFCQKSLTCEKVAIGLEQAGIPVIPLSGIRAQNLREEAIREFRDNNVSVLTVTDIASRGIDIKDVDVVINFDMPLNYTTYVHRVGRAGRIRNG
;
A
#
# COMPACT_ATOMS: atom_id res chain seq x y z
N MET A 1 -5.33 24.47 -10.78
CA MET A 1 -5.41 23.18 -11.52
C MET A 1 -6.31 22.23 -10.72
N ARG A 2 -7.50 21.88 -11.23
CA ARG A 2 -8.51 21.11 -10.48
C ARG A 2 -8.03 19.67 -10.31
N TYR A 3 -7.74 19.29 -9.07
CA TYR A 3 -7.37 17.92 -8.71
C TYR A 3 -8.57 17.01 -8.91
N GLY A 4 -8.33 15.82 -9.46
CA GLY A 4 -9.37 14.89 -9.90
C GLY A 4 -10.47 14.70 -8.85
N LYS A 5 -11.71 14.52 -9.32
CA LYS A 5 -12.86 14.29 -8.46
C LYS A 5 -12.57 13.06 -7.59
N THR A 6 -12.45 13.26 -6.28
CA THR A 6 -12.48 12.17 -5.30
C THR A 6 -13.91 11.63 -5.28
N VAL A 7 -14.05 10.34 -5.57
CA VAL A 7 -15.33 9.64 -5.45
C VAL A 7 -15.21 8.73 -4.24
N SER A 8 -15.65 9.22 -3.08
CA SER A 8 -15.71 8.40 -1.88
C SER A 8 -16.96 7.52 -1.93
N ILE A 9 -16.78 6.26 -2.32
CA ILE A 9 -17.84 5.26 -2.24
C ILE A 9 -17.84 4.66 -0.84
N LYS A 10 -18.70 5.16 0.05
CA LYS A 10 -19.00 4.45 1.31
C LYS A 10 -19.83 3.22 0.96
N ASN A 11 -19.18 2.08 0.75
CA ASN A 11 -19.86 0.86 0.36
C ASN A 11 -20.75 0.39 1.53
N LYS A 12 -22.07 0.34 1.31
CA LYS A 12 -23.04 -0.09 2.34
C LYS A 12 -23.15 -1.61 2.47
N SER A 13 -22.61 -2.42 1.54
CA SER A 13 -22.88 -3.86 1.61
C SER A 13 -21.93 -4.87 0.94
N VAL A 14 -20.72 -4.53 0.45
CA VAL A 14 -19.77 -5.59 0.00
C VAL A 14 -18.30 -5.18 0.23
N ALA A 15 -17.91 -5.10 1.49
CA ALA A 15 -16.50 -5.04 1.89
C ALA A 15 -16.12 -6.36 2.56
N PRO A 16 -14.88 -6.86 2.45
CA PRO A 16 -14.43 -8.06 3.16
C PRO A 16 -14.63 -7.96 4.69
N SER A 17 -14.72 -6.74 5.22
CA SER A 17 -15.24 -6.44 6.56
C SER A 17 -16.07 -5.15 6.53
N LYS A 18 -17.15 -5.08 7.33
CA LYS A 18 -18.00 -3.88 7.50
C LYS A 18 -17.24 -2.64 8.03
N LYS A 19 -15.94 -2.75 8.35
CA LYS A 19 -15.08 -1.71 8.93
C LYS A 19 -13.94 -1.22 8.01
N CYS A 20 -13.81 -1.76 6.79
CA CYS A 20 -12.82 -1.26 5.82
C CYS A 20 -13.42 -0.07 5.01
N ILE A 21 -12.90 1.14 5.24
CA ILE A 21 -13.26 2.32 4.46
C ILE A 21 -12.53 2.25 3.10
N GLN A 22 -13.29 2.33 2.01
CA GLN A 22 -12.76 2.25 0.65
C GLN A 22 -12.97 3.60 -0.04
N GLU A 23 -11.89 4.20 -0.52
CA GLU A 23 -11.90 5.48 -1.23
C GLU A 23 -11.31 5.33 -2.63
N PHE A 24 -11.93 5.96 -3.62
CA PHE A 24 -11.47 5.96 -5.00
C PHE A 24 -11.16 7.38 -5.45
N VAL A 25 -10.00 7.56 -6.06
CA VAL A 25 -9.55 8.86 -6.57
C VAL A 25 -9.31 8.71 -8.07
N LEU A 26 -10.04 9.47 -8.88
CA LEU A 26 -9.78 9.54 -10.31
C LEU A 26 -8.54 10.40 -10.54
N ILE A 27 -7.50 9.81 -11.14
CA ILE A 27 -6.21 10.46 -11.35
C ILE A 27 -5.73 10.16 -12.76
N GLU A 28 -5.27 11.20 -13.47
CA GLU A 28 -4.50 11.00 -14.69
C GLU A 28 -3.26 10.17 -14.41
N LYS A 29 -2.83 9.34 -15.37
CA LYS A 29 -1.79 8.32 -15.18
C LYS A 29 -0.52 8.86 -14.49
N PHE A 30 -0.05 10.05 -14.87
CA PHE A 30 1.15 10.67 -14.31
C PHE A 30 0.94 11.28 -12.91
N GLY A 31 -0.30 11.55 -12.51
CA GLY A 31 -0.64 12.13 -11.21
C GLY A 31 -0.57 11.14 -10.04
N LYS A 32 -0.50 9.82 -10.30
CA LYS A 32 -0.52 8.78 -9.26
C LYS A 32 0.65 8.91 -8.29
N PHE A 33 1.86 9.10 -8.81
CA PHE A 33 3.07 9.33 -8.01
C PHE A 33 2.88 10.52 -7.08
N ARG A 34 2.52 11.68 -7.64
CA ARG A 34 2.25 12.89 -6.85
C ARG A 34 1.20 12.66 -5.76
N ARG A 35 0.13 11.89 -6.04
CA ARG A 35 -0.91 11.62 -5.06
C ARG A 35 -0.42 10.76 -3.90
N ILE A 36 0.34 9.70 -4.17
CA ILE A 36 0.85 8.81 -3.12
C ILE A 36 1.88 9.53 -2.26
N PHE A 37 2.72 10.39 -2.86
CA PHE A 37 3.60 11.29 -2.10
C PHE A 37 2.83 12.23 -1.19
N ALA A 38 1.80 12.90 -1.72
CA ALA A 38 0.99 13.82 -0.92
C ALA A 38 0.30 13.11 0.25
N TYR A 39 -0.16 11.86 0.05
CA TYR A 39 -0.73 11.03 1.11
C TYR A 39 0.30 10.77 2.22
N PHE A 40 1.45 10.17 1.91
CA PHE A 40 2.44 9.84 2.95
C PHE A 40 3.06 11.07 3.60
N LYS A 41 3.21 12.18 2.87
CA LYS A 41 3.64 13.45 3.47
C LYS A 41 2.64 13.94 4.52
N SER A 42 1.34 13.79 4.27
CA SER A 42 0.31 14.13 5.25
C SER A 42 0.28 13.17 6.45
N GLU A 43 0.56 11.88 6.25
CA GLU A 43 0.68 10.92 7.36
C GLU A 43 1.93 11.19 8.21
N LEU A 44 3.09 11.46 7.58
CA LEU A 44 4.31 11.87 8.27
C LEU A 44 4.09 13.13 9.12
N ALA A 45 3.37 14.12 8.58
CA ALA A 45 3.06 15.34 9.32
C ALA A 45 2.26 15.09 10.62
N LYS A 46 1.49 14.01 10.71
CA LYS A 46 0.74 13.64 11.93
C LYS A 46 1.61 12.95 12.97
N VAL A 47 2.59 12.16 12.54
CA VAL A 47 3.44 11.35 13.43
C VAL A 47 4.82 12.00 13.70
N GLY A 48 5.06 13.16 13.12
CA GLY A 48 6.34 13.87 13.18
C GLY A 48 7.44 13.15 12.39
N ASN A 49 8.69 13.32 12.83
CA ASN A 49 9.85 12.72 12.17
C ASN A 49 10.04 11.21 12.45
N ASN A 50 9.08 10.55 13.11
CA ASN A 50 9.16 9.12 13.40
C ASN A 50 8.42 8.30 12.35
N ALA A 51 9.10 7.99 11.24
CA ALA A 51 8.52 7.25 10.14
C ALA A 51 8.09 5.81 10.50
N LYS A 52 8.57 5.23 11.61
CA LYS A 52 8.11 3.91 12.10
C LYS A 52 6.66 3.95 12.60
N LEU A 53 6.15 5.13 12.95
CA LEU A 53 4.76 5.34 13.38
C LEU A 53 3.79 5.52 12.20
N LEU A 54 4.28 5.52 10.95
CA LEU A 54 3.40 5.50 9.79
C LEU A 54 2.49 4.27 9.81
N PRO A 55 1.24 4.39 9.31
CA PRO A 55 0.35 3.25 9.17
C PRO A 55 1.02 2.14 8.38
N ARG A 56 0.91 0.89 8.85
CA ARG A 56 1.40 -0.27 8.11
C ARG A 56 0.66 -0.34 6.79
N THR A 57 1.37 -0.16 5.68
CA THR A 57 0.77 0.07 4.38
C THR A 57 1.28 -0.90 3.33
N PHE A 58 0.36 -1.55 2.60
CA PHE A 58 0.66 -2.25 1.36
C PHE A 58 0.29 -1.40 0.15
N ILE A 59 1.21 -1.24 -0.79
CA ILE A 59 0.99 -0.54 -2.06
C ILE A 59 1.06 -1.57 -3.19
N PHE A 60 -0.09 -1.97 -3.71
CA PHE A 60 -0.17 -2.93 -4.80
C PHE A 60 0.08 -2.27 -6.16
N CYS A 61 1.09 -2.78 -6.88
CA CYS A 61 1.39 -2.42 -8.25
C CYS A 61 1.20 -3.62 -9.18
N GLN A 62 0.84 -3.36 -10.44
CA GLN A 62 0.63 -4.45 -11.40
C GLN A 62 1.95 -5.06 -11.89
N LYS A 63 2.99 -4.24 -12.04
CA LYS A 63 4.30 -4.66 -12.58
C LYS A 63 5.39 -4.50 -11.53
N SER A 64 6.35 -5.44 -11.49
CA SER A 64 7.51 -5.38 -10.57
C SER A 64 8.28 -4.07 -10.74
N LEU A 65 8.52 -3.62 -11.98
CA LEU A 65 9.20 -2.35 -12.23
C LEU A 65 8.45 -1.14 -11.65
N THR A 66 7.11 -1.18 -11.61
CA THR A 66 6.33 -0.11 -10.97
C THR A 66 6.51 -0.13 -9.45
N CYS A 67 6.54 -1.30 -8.81
CA CYS A 67 6.88 -1.41 -7.38
C CYS A 67 8.23 -0.74 -7.09
N GLU A 68 9.27 -1.10 -7.85
CA GLU A 68 10.62 -0.54 -7.67
C GLU A 68 10.61 0.99 -7.82
N LYS A 69 9.96 1.52 -8.87
CA LYS A 69 9.87 2.97 -9.11
C LYS A 69 9.12 3.71 -7.99
N VAL A 70 8.02 3.13 -7.49
CA VAL A 70 7.26 3.72 -6.38
C VAL A 70 8.10 3.70 -5.10
N ALA A 71 8.80 2.59 -4.84
CA ALA A 71 9.67 2.47 -3.66
C ALA A 71 10.80 3.51 -3.69
N ILE A 72 11.57 3.59 -4.79
CA ILE A 72 12.66 4.56 -4.94
C ILE A 72 12.16 5.99 -4.71
N GLY A 73 11.03 6.35 -5.32
CA GLY A 73 10.49 7.69 -5.18
C GLY A 73 10.10 8.02 -3.73
N LEU A 74 9.44 7.08 -3.03
CA LEU A 74 9.03 7.25 -1.63
C LEU A 74 10.24 7.31 -0.70
N GLU A 75 11.25 6.49 -0.92
CA GLU A 75 12.51 6.52 -0.18
C GLU A 75 13.23 7.87 -0.35
N GLN A 76 13.32 8.40 -1.58
CA GLN A 76 13.86 9.74 -1.86
C GLN A 76 13.08 10.86 -1.17
N ALA A 77 11.79 10.64 -0.88
CA ALA A 77 10.95 11.55 -0.13
C ALA A 77 11.02 11.34 1.40
N GLY A 78 11.94 10.50 1.89
CA GLY A 78 12.14 10.22 3.30
C GLY A 78 11.11 9.25 3.91
N ILE A 79 10.40 8.49 3.08
CA ILE A 79 9.41 7.50 3.53
C ILE A 79 10.04 6.11 3.43
N PRO A 80 10.34 5.43 4.56
CA PRO A 80 10.89 4.08 4.54
C PRO A 80 9.93 3.12 3.85
N VAL A 81 10.40 2.46 2.82
CA VAL A 81 9.63 1.52 2.02
C VAL A 81 10.55 0.46 1.45
N ILE A 82 10.09 -0.80 1.40
CA ILE A 82 10.83 -1.87 0.74
C ILE A 82 9.96 -2.45 -0.38
N PRO A 83 10.49 -2.66 -1.59
CA PRO A 83 9.79 -3.35 -2.65
C PRO A 83 9.88 -4.87 -2.50
N LEU A 84 8.73 -5.52 -2.62
CA LEU A 84 8.56 -6.96 -2.60
C LEU A 84 7.94 -7.37 -3.92
N SER A 85 8.80 -7.68 -4.88
CA SER A 85 8.42 -7.92 -6.27
C SER A 85 9.14 -9.15 -6.82
N GLY A 86 8.66 -9.69 -7.94
CA GLY A 86 9.23 -10.90 -8.54
C GLY A 86 10.61 -10.71 -9.18
N ILE A 87 11.10 -9.45 -9.31
CA ILE A 87 12.45 -9.18 -9.83
C ILE A 87 13.51 -9.22 -8.72
N ARG A 88 13.10 -9.14 -7.45
CA ARG A 88 14.00 -9.22 -6.30
C ARG A 88 14.36 -10.69 -6.03
N ALA A 89 15.62 -10.93 -5.68
CA ALA A 89 16.10 -12.23 -5.26
C ALA A 89 15.39 -12.71 -3.98
N GLN A 90 15.28 -14.02 -3.80
CA GLN A 90 14.49 -14.62 -2.70
C GLN A 90 14.92 -14.11 -1.31
N ASN A 91 16.23 -14.05 -1.06
CA ASN A 91 16.79 -13.54 0.20
C ASN A 91 16.35 -12.09 0.50
N LEU A 92 16.33 -11.21 -0.52
CA LEU A 92 15.86 -9.83 -0.37
C LEU A 92 14.35 -9.76 -0.12
N ARG A 93 13.57 -10.70 -0.67
CA ARG A 93 12.13 -10.80 -0.38
C ARG A 93 11.89 -11.21 1.07
N GLU A 94 12.63 -12.18 1.57
CA GLU A 94 12.56 -12.65 2.95
C GLU A 94 12.97 -11.56 3.93
N GLU A 95 14.02 -10.81 3.61
CA GLU A 95 14.42 -9.61 4.35
C GLU A 95 13.31 -8.55 4.36
N ALA A 96 12.74 -8.19 3.21
CA ALA A 96 11.63 -7.24 3.13
C ALA A 96 10.44 -7.65 4.01
N ILE A 97 10.10 -8.95 4.00
CA ILE A 97 9.04 -9.53 4.83
C ILE A 97 9.38 -9.39 6.31
N ARG A 98 10.63 -9.70 6.70
CA ARG A 98 11.10 -9.59 8.09
C ARG A 98 11.08 -8.14 8.57
N GLU A 99 11.69 -7.22 7.84
CA GLU A 99 11.73 -5.79 8.19
C GLU A 99 10.34 -5.19 8.36
N PHE A 100 9.40 -5.58 7.49
CA PHE A 100 8.00 -5.15 7.64
C PHE A 100 7.29 -5.82 8.81
N ARG A 101 7.52 -7.12 9.04
CA ARG A 101 6.92 -7.86 10.18
C ARG A 101 7.34 -7.21 11.50
N ASP A 102 8.61 -6.89 11.64
CA ASP A 102 9.24 -6.37 12.85
C ASP A 102 8.99 -4.85 13.06
N ASN A 103 8.20 -4.20 12.20
CA ASN A 103 7.94 -2.75 12.20
C ASN A 103 9.19 -1.88 12.02
N ASN A 104 10.26 -2.42 11.42
CA ASN A 104 11.40 -1.60 11.03
C ASN A 104 11.07 -0.71 9.84
N VAL A 105 10.17 -1.19 8.97
CA VAL A 105 9.60 -0.43 7.85
C VAL A 105 8.08 -0.57 7.86
N SER A 106 7.37 0.56 7.73
CA SER A 106 5.91 0.60 7.76
C SER A 106 5.26 0.50 6.38
N VAL A 107 6.02 0.51 5.29
CA VAL A 107 5.48 0.50 3.92
C VAL A 107 6.12 -0.60 3.08
N LEU A 108 5.30 -1.41 2.40
CA LEU A 108 5.75 -2.33 1.35
C LEU A 108 5.06 -2.00 0.03
N THR A 109 5.83 -1.93 -1.05
CA THR A 109 5.26 -2.03 -2.41
C THR A 109 5.26 -3.49 -2.83
N VAL A 110 4.15 -3.98 -3.37
CA VAL A 110 3.96 -5.41 -3.64
C VAL A 110 3.30 -5.66 -4.98
N THR A 111 3.68 -6.75 -5.66
CA THR A 111 2.89 -7.28 -6.78
C THR A 111 1.98 -8.42 -6.31
N ASP A 112 0.92 -8.71 -7.05
CA ASP A 112 0.01 -9.81 -6.70
C ASP A 112 0.75 -11.15 -6.57
N ILE A 113 1.67 -11.44 -7.50
CA ILE A 113 2.48 -12.66 -7.50
C ILE A 113 3.34 -12.73 -6.24
N ALA A 114 4.06 -11.65 -5.92
CA ALA A 114 4.95 -11.63 -4.77
C ALA A 114 4.18 -11.70 -3.44
N SER A 115 2.95 -11.20 -3.40
CA SER A 115 2.11 -11.23 -2.19
C SER A 115 1.50 -12.60 -1.86
N ARG A 116 1.49 -13.55 -2.80
CA ARG A 116 0.94 -14.90 -2.57
C ARG A 116 1.87 -15.70 -1.66
N GLY A 117 1.30 -16.41 -0.69
CA GLY A 117 2.07 -17.22 0.26
C GLY A 117 2.74 -16.42 1.39
N ILE A 118 2.68 -15.08 1.35
CA ILE A 118 3.18 -14.27 2.46
C ILE A 118 2.11 -14.19 3.55
N ASP A 119 2.45 -14.74 4.72
CA ASP A 119 1.65 -14.61 5.94
C ASP A 119 1.95 -13.29 6.65
N ILE A 120 1.69 -12.20 5.94
CA ILE A 120 1.56 -10.86 6.52
C ILE A 120 0.10 -10.47 6.30
N LYS A 121 -0.61 -10.40 7.41
CA LYS A 121 -2.00 -9.95 7.51
C LYS A 121 -2.01 -8.66 8.34
N ASP A 122 -3.17 -8.00 8.37
CA ASP A 122 -3.47 -6.94 9.33
C ASP A 122 -2.62 -5.69 9.15
N VAL A 123 -2.52 -5.24 7.89
CA VAL A 123 -2.04 -3.90 7.60
C VAL A 123 -3.14 -2.87 7.86
N ASP A 124 -2.75 -1.67 8.26
CA ASP A 124 -3.68 -0.57 8.53
C ASP A 124 -4.28 -0.03 7.22
N VAL A 125 -3.47 -0.01 6.15
CA VAL A 125 -3.84 0.60 4.87
C VAL A 125 -3.44 -0.29 3.69
N VAL A 126 -4.34 -0.40 2.71
CA VAL A 126 -4.06 -0.99 1.40
C VAL A 126 -4.29 0.07 0.32
N ILE A 127 -3.24 0.36 -0.44
CA ILE A 127 -3.27 1.29 -1.59
C ILE A 127 -3.16 0.47 -2.87
N ASN A 128 -4.21 0.51 -3.70
CA ASN A 128 -4.13 0.00 -5.07
C ASN A 128 -3.54 1.09 -5.98
N PHE A 129 -2.20 1.12 -6.11
CA PHE A 129 -1.55 2.08 -7.02
C PHE A 129 -1.98 1.82 -8.47
N ASP A 130 -1.99 0.54 -8.86
CA ASP A 130 -2.64 0.08 -10.08
C ASP A 130 -3.94 -0.65 -9.71
N MET A 131 -5.05 -0.19 -10.28
CA MET A 131 -6.34 -0.85 -10.09
C MET A 131 -6.25 -2.31 -10.58
N PRO A 132 -6.77 -3.27 -9.80
CA PRO A 132 -6.80 -4.66 -10.21
C PRO A 132 -7.71 -4.85 -11.43
N LEU A 133 -7.35 -5.80 -12.30
CA LEU A 133 -8.09 -6.09 -13.53
C LEU A 133 -9.42 -6.80 -13.30
N ASN A 134 -9.61 -7.41 -12.13
CA ASN A 134 -10.82 -8.12 -11.78
C ASN A 134 -11.16 -7.96 -10.29
N TYR A 135 -12.42 -8.23 -9.97
CA TYR A 135 -12.98 -8.12 -8.63
C TYR A 135 -12.33 -9.08 -7.63
N THR A 136 -12.01 -10.31 -8.02
CA THR A 136 -11.39 -11.30 -7.12
C THR A 136 -10.03 -10.82 -6.62
N THR A 137 -9.18 -10.29 -7.51
CA THR A 137 -7.90 -9.68 -7.13
C THR A 137 -8.12 -8.48 -6.22
N TYR A 138 -9.11 -7.64 -6.51
CA TYR A 138 -9.46 -6.52 -5.62
C TYR A 138 -9.73 -7.00 -4.19
N VAL A 139 -10.64 -7.96 -4.03
CA VAL A 139 -11.02 -8.54 -2.73
C VAL A 139 -9.81 -9.14 -2.00
N HIS A 140 -8.94 -9.88 -2.71
CA HIS A 140 -7.73 -10.43 -2.12
C HIS A 140 -6.75 -9.36 -1.62
N ARG A 141 -6.63 -8.25 -2.34
CA ARG A 141 -5.77 -7.13 -1.93
C ARG A 141 -6.33 -6.42 -0.71
N VAL A 142 -7.60 -6.01 -0.76
CA VAL A 142 -8.22 -5.30 0.37
C VAL A 142 -8.40 -6.20 1.60
N GLY A 143 -8.49 -7.52 1.42
CA GLY A 143 -8.48 -8.50 2.51
C GLY A 143 -7.18 -8.56 3.32
N ARG A 144 -6.11 -7.87 2.89
CA ARG A 144 -4.91 -7.64 3.72
C ARG A 144 -5.15 -6.60 4.81
N ALA A 145 -6.12 -5.71 4.62
CA ALA A 145 -6.52 -4.75 5.63
C ALA A 145 -7.55 -5.35 6.60
N GLY A 146 -7.31 -5.16 7.89
CA GLY A 146 -8.37 -5.21 8.91
C GLY A 146 -8.87 -6.58 9.39
N ARG A 147 -8.00 -7.45 9.93
CA ARG A 147 -8.42 -8.17 11.15
C ARG A 147 -8.03 -7.31 12.36
N ILE A 148 -9.01 -7.05 13.22
CA ILE A 148 -8.87 -6.21 14.41
C ILE A 148 -7.80 -6.83 15.33
N ARG A 149 -6.78 -6.08 15.74
CA ARG A 149 -6.15 -6.28 17.05
C ARG A 149 -7.19 -5.85 18.07
N ASN A 150 -7.89 -6.82 18.68
CA ASN A 150 -8.68 -6.50 19.86
C ASN A 150 -7.66 -6.07 20.93
N GLY A 151 -7.75 -4.82 21.37
CA GLY A 151 -7.25 -4.42 22.68
C GLY A 151 -8.15 -5.02 23.75
#